data_AF-Q9KJ64-F1
#
_entry.id   AF-Q9KJ64-F1
#
_cell.length_a   1.000
_cell.length_b   1.000
_cell.length_c   1.000
_cell.angle_alpha   90.00
_cell.angle_beta   90.00
_cell.angle_gamma   90.00
#
_symmetry.space_group_name_H-M   'P 1'
#
loop_
_entity.id
_entity.type
_entity.pdbx_description
1 polymer ?
#
loop_
_entity_poly.entity_id
_entity_poly.type
_entity_poly.pdbx_seq_one_letter_code
_entity_poly.pdbx_strand_id
1 'polypeptide(L)'
;NSYDMALKSTGRARAGTIRSPIWRTGGVTFASKPQDHSQKVNKKMFRGAMKNILSELARQERLIVVENFSVQAPKAKAPVAKL
;
A
#
# COMPACT_ATOMS: atom_id res chain seq x y z
N ASN A 1 34.60 2.15 22.88
CA ASN A 1 34.71 3.08 21.74
C ASN A 1 35.91 2.65 20.91
N SER A 2 35.74 1.54 20.19
CA SER A 2 36.82 0.61 19.90
C SER A 2 36.86 0.28 18.41
N TYR A 3 37.88 0.86 17.76
CA TYR A 3 38.52 0.44 16.52
C TYR A 3 37.69 0.59 15.23
N ASP A 4 37.77 1.78 14.65
CA ASP A 4 37.61 1.95 13.20
C ASP A 4 38.64 1.05 12.49
N MET A 5 38.22 0.34 11.44
CA MET A 5 39.05 -0.69 10.80
C MET A 5 40.36 -0.06 10.26
N ALA A 6 41.50 -0.65 10.61
CA ALA A 6 42.82 -0.10 10.29
C ALA A 6 43.01 0.12 8.78
N LEU A 7 43.26 1.38 8.40
CA LEU A 7 43.26 1.88 7.02
C LEU A 7 44.54 1.55 6.22
N LYS A 8 45.61 1.13 6.89
CA LYS A 8 46.93 0.84 6.30
C LYS A 8 47.44 -0.53 6.76
N SER A 9 48.23 -1.18 5.90
CA SER A 9 48.97 -2.43 6.17
C SER A 9 48.18 -3.73 6.34
N THR A 10 46.87 -3.78 6.04
CA THR A 10 46.05 -5.00 6.20
C THR A 10 45.78 -5.76 4.89
N GLY A 11 46.15 -5.20 3.73
CA GLY A 11 45.87 -5.78 2.40
C GLY A 11 44.37 -5.87 2.03
N ARG A 12 43.49 -5.45 2.93
CA ARG A 12 42.03 -5.47 2.78
C ARG A 12 41.53 -4.15 2.21
N ALA A 13 40.35 -4.20 1.57
CA ALA A 13 39.65 -2.99 1.14
C ALA A 13 39.37 -2.07 2.34
N ARG A 14 39.45 -0.77 2.10
CA ARG A 14 39.24 0.25 3.14
C ARG A 14 37.77 0.26 3.56
N ALA A 15 37.52 0.17 4.85
CA ALA A 15 36.20 0.32 5.42
C ALA A 15 36.31 1.14 6.71
N GLY A 16 35.37 2.05 6.97
CA GLY A 16 35.33 2.81 8.21
C GLY A 16 34.69 1.97 9.32
N THR A 17 33.40 1.65 9.15
CA THR A 17 32.61 0.96 10.17
C THR A 17 32.09 -0.40 9.71
N ILE A 18 31.99 -1.35 10.65
CA ILE A 18 31.32 -2.63 10.45
C ILE A 18 29.81 -2.49 10.22
N ARG A 19 29.23 -1.32 10.54
CA ARG A 19 27.81 -0.99 10.29
C ARG A 19 27.55 -0.41 8.89
N SER A 20 28.56 -0.33 8.03
CA SER A 20 28.41 0.18 6.66
C SER A 20 27.40 -0.67 5.88
N PRO A 21 26.49 -0.08 5.07
CA PRO A 21 25.50 -0.82 4.30
C PRO A 21 26.07 -1.76 3.23
N ILE A 22 27.39 -1.69 2.99
CA ILE A 22 28.14 -2.62 2.14
C ILE A 22 28.24 -4.01 2.81
N TRP A 23 28.22 -4.07 4.15
CA TRP A 23 28.34 -5.32 4.90
C TRP A 23 26.98 -6.00 5.09
N ARG A 24 26.98 -7.34 5.14
CA ARG A 24 25.77 -8.17 5.29
C ARG A 24 24.90 -7.81 6.50
N THR A 25 25.51 -7.39 7.61
CA THR A 25 24.82 -6.96 8.84
C THR A 25 24.91 -5.46 9.08
N GLY A 26 25.25 -4.70 8.03
CA GLY A 26 25.28 -3.25 8.05
C GLY A 26 23.89 -2.63 7.98
N GLY A 27 23.85 -1.29 7.98
CA GLY A 27 22.61 -0.55 7.75
C GLY A 27 22.05 -0.73 6.34
N VAL A 28 20.89 -0.12 6.07
CA VAL A 28 20.29 -0.08 4.72
C VAL A 28 20.51 1.31 4.14
N THR A 29 21.08 1.41 2.93
CA THR A 29 21.44 2.70 2.30
C THR A 29 20.24 3.63 2.13
N PHE A 30 19.11 3.09 1.66
CA PHE A 30 17.85 3.82 1.52
C PHE A 30 16.77 3.08 2.31
N ALA A 31 16.83 3.18 3.64
CA ALA A 31 15.81 2.58 4.49
C ALA A 31 14.45 3.22 4.20
N SER A 32 13.46 2.39 3.87
CA SER A 32 12.09 2.85 3.74
C SER A 32 11.57 3.36 5.08
N LYS A 33 10.83 4.46 5.03
CA LYS A 33 10.15 5.04 6.18
C LYS A 33 8.65 5.02 5.88
N PRO A 34 7.79 4.85 6.90
CA PRO A 34 6.36 5.00 6.73
C PRO A 34 6.07 6.37 6.09
N GLN A 35 5.41 6.36 4.94
CA GLN A 35 5.07 7.56 4.19
C GLN A 35 3.60 7.52 3.80
N ASP A 36 2.95 8.69 3.85
CA ASP A 36 1.63 8.87 3.27
C ASP A 36 1.77 9.10 1.75
N HIS A 37 1.07 8.28 0.97
CA HIS A 37 1.00 8.36 -0.48
C HIS A 37 -0.34 8.94 -0.97
N SER A 38 -1.14 9.54 -0.07
CA SER A 38 -2.41 10.17 -0.42
C SER A 38 -2.23 11.24 -1.48
N GLN A 39 -3.09 11.21 -2.50
CA GLN A 39 -3.09 12.17 -3.61
C GLN A 39 -4.41 12.93 -3.65
N LYS A 40 -4.34 14.25 -3.77
CA LYS A 40 -5.54 15.09 -3.84
C LYS A 40 -6.20 14.96 -5.20
N VAL A 41 -7.44 14.48 -5.20
CA VAL A 41 -8.32 14.47 -6.37
C VAL A 41 -9.29 15.65 -6.30
N ASN A 42 -9.42 16.39 -7.40
CA ASN A 42 -10.38 17.49 -7.49
C ASN A 42 -11.82 16.96 -7.40
N LYS A 43 -12.67 17.65 -6.63
CA LYS A 43 -14.08 17.26 -6.42
C LYS A 43 -14.86 17.05 -7.74
N LYS A 44 -14.60 17.89 -8.76
CA LYS A 44 -15.24 17.77 -10.08
C LYS A 44 -14.79 16.50 -10.82
N MET A 45 -13.50 16.16 -10.72
CA MET A 45 -12.93 14.98 -11.37
C MET A 45 -13.48 13.69 -10.73
N PHE A 46 -13.52 13.63 -9.40
CA PHE A 46 -14.13 12.51 -8.67
C PHE A 46 -15.59 12.30 -9.05
N ARG A 47 -16.40 13.37 -9.06
CA ARG A 47 -17.81 13.31 -9.46
C ARG A 47 -17.98 12.83 -10.90
N GLY A 48 -17.11 13.25 -11.83
CA GLY A 48 -17.12 12.78 -13.21
C GLY A 48 -16.81 11.29 -13.31
N ALA A 49 -15.76 10.82 -12.63
CA ALA A 49 -15.38 9.42 -12.61
C ALA A 49 -16.50 8.52 -12.06
N MET A 50 -17.14 8.91 -10.96
CA MET A 50 -18.26 8.14 -10.38
C MET A 50 -19.44 7.97 -11.33
N LYS A 51 -19.81 9.04 -12.07
CA LYS A 51 -20.88 8.97 -13.08
C LYS A 51 -20.53 8.01 -14.20
N ASN A 52 -19.30 8.05 -14.69
CA ASN A 52 -18.83 7.16 -15.75
C ASN A 52 -18.84 5.69 -15.30
N ILE A 53 -18.35 5.41 -14.09
CA ILE A 53 -18.36 4.04 -13.53
C ILE A 53 -19.79 3.50 -13.42
N LEU A 54 -20.73 4.29 -12.88
CA LEU A 54 -22.13 3.87 -12.76
C LEU A 54 -22.79 3.65 -14.14
N SER A 55 -22.50 4.53 -15.10
CA SER A 55 -22.96 4.37 -16.48
C SER A 55 -22.46 3.08 -17.11
N GLU A 56 -21.19 2.72 -16.89
CA GLU A 56 -20.61 1.48 -17.40
C GLU A 56 -21.19 0.24 -16.73
N LEU A 57 -21.39 0.29 -15.40
CA LEU A 57 -22.03 -0.81 -14.69
C LEU A 57 -23.46 -1.06 -15.17
N ALA A 58 -24.22 0.01 -15.47
CA ALA A 58 -25.55 -0.10 -16.06
C ALA A 58 -25.49 -0.71 -17.48
N ARG A 59 -24.56 -0.26 -18.33
CA ARG A 59 -24.38 -0.77 -19.70
C ARG A 59 -24.01 -2.25 -19.74
N GLN A 60 -23.26 -2.72 -18.75
CA GLN A 60 -22.87 -4.13 -18.61
C GLN A 60 -23.91 -4.99 -17.88
N GLU A 61 -25.08 -4.45 -17.56
CA GLU A 61 -26.13 -5.14 -16.77
C GLU A 61 -25.65 -5.62 -15.39
N ARG A 62 -24.64 -4.95 -14.83
CA ARG A 62 -24.04 -5.25 -13.51
C ARG A 62 -24.58 -4.38 -12.39
N LEU A 63 -25.49 -3.46 -12.69
CA LEU A 63 -26.15 -2.59 -11.73
C LEU A 63 -27.61 -3.04 -11.56
N ILE A 64 -27.97 -3.52 -10.37
CA ILE A 64 -29.33 -3.93 -10.03
C ILE A 64 -29.92 -2.92 -9.07
N VAL A 65 -31.08 -2.36 -9.41
CA VAL A 65 -31.83 -1.45 -8.54
C VAL A 65 -32.91 -2.26 -7.82
N VAL A 66 -32.90 -2.22 -6.49
CA VAL A 66 -33.89 -2.86 -5.63
C VAL A 66 -34.59 -1.80 -4.78
N GLU A 67 -35.90 -1.96 -4.57
CA GLU A 67 -36.72 -0.98 -3.84
C GLU A 67 -36.38 -0.96 -2.33
N ASN A 68 -36.13 -2.13 -1.73
CA ASN A 68 -35.75 -2.25 -0.33
C ASN A 68 -34.83 -3.46 -0.09
N PHE A 69 -33.66 -3.22 0.50
CA PHE A 69 -32.72 -4.25 0.90
C PHE A 69 -32.60 -4.33 2.44
N SER A 70 -33.55 -5.01 3.07
CA SER A 70 -33.52 -5.28 4.52
C SER A 70 -33.15 -6.73 4.83
N VAL A 71 -32.40 -6.92 5.93
CA VAL A 71 -32.08 -8.22 6.52
C VAL A 71 -32.56 -8.20 7.96
N GLN A 72 -33.53 -9.05 8.30
CA GLN A 72 -34.27 -8.99 9.58
C GLN A 72 -33.46 -9.48 10.80
N ALA A 73 -32.42 -10.30 10.60
CA ALA A 73 -31.58 -10.80 11.68
C ALA A 73 -30.11 -10.85 11.24
N PRO A 74 -29.13 -10.58 12.13
CA PRO A 74 -27.70 -10.70 11.83
C PRO A 74 -27.28 -12.18 11.82
N LYS A 75 -27.93 -12.99 10.97
CA LYS A 75 -27.62 -14.39 10.74
C LYS A 75 -27.08 -14.54 9.33
N ALA A 76 -25.87 -15.06 9.19
CA ALA A 76 -25.17 -15.21 7.92
C ALA A 76 -25.90 -16.09 6.87
N LYS A 77 -26.84 -16.95 7.30
CA LYS A 77 -27.67 -17.76 6.39
C LYS A 77 -28.75 -16.95 5.67
N ALA A 78 -29.25 -15.86 6.25
CA ALA A 78 -30.34 -15.06 5.69
C ALA A 78 -29.96 -14.26 4.42
N PRO A 79 -28.78 -13.58 4.33
CA PRO A 79 -28.42 -12.83 3.13
C PRO A 79 -28.04 -13.71 1.94
N VAL A 80 -27.53 -14.93 2.14
CA VAL A 80 -27.13 -15.83 1.03
C VAL A 80 -28.31 -16.26 0.16
N ALA A 81 -29.52 -16.34 0.73
CA ALA A 81 -30.73 -16.65 -0.04
C ALA A 81 -31.30 -15.44 -0.80
N LYS A 82 -30.81 -14.23 -0.54
CA LYS A 82 -31.31 -12.96 -1.10
C LYS A 82 -30.33 -12.30 -2.10
N LEU A 83 -29.10 -12.84 -2.19
CA LEU A 83 -28.04 -12.46 -3.13
C LEU A 83 -28.12 -13.32 -4.39
#